data_AF-A0A1Q9W045-F1
#
_entry.id   AF-A0A1Q9W045-F1
#
_cell.length_a   1.000
_cell.length_b   1.000
_cell.length_c   1.000
_cell.angle_alpha   90.00
_cell.angle_beta   90.00
_cell.angle_gamma   90.00
#
_symmetry.space_group_name_H-M   'P 1'
#
loop_
_entity.id
_entity.type
_entity.pdbx_description
1 polymer ?
#
loop_
_entity_poly.entity_id
_entity_poly.type
_entity_poly.pdbx_seq_one_letter_code
_entity_poly.pdbx_strand_id
1 'polypeptide(L)'
;MFTGTVESGAVAVNAPATLLVGDRALPAQVKRLETRKRRNPVMLIAGDVGAIELEGVDTDDLPLRVYGGQMIVDTSALTGAVIRSRQSSDGLG
;
A
#
# COMPACT_ATOMS: atom_id res chain seq x y z
N MET A 1 -1.56 4.85 -5.99
CA MET A 1 -1.79 4.78 -4.54
C MET A 1 -2.87 3.74 -4.25
N PHE A 2 -2.74 3.00 -3.16
CA PHE A 2 -3.72 2.05 -2.66
C PHE A 2 -4.55 2.71 -1.57
N THR A 3 -5.88 2.59 -1.62
CA THR A 3 -6.77 3.15 -0.60
C THR A 3 -7.35 2.03 0.26
N GLY A 4 -7.41 2.25 1.57
CA GLY A 4 -7.99 1.27 2.48
C GLY A 4 -8.12 1.78 3.91
N THR A 5 -8.45 0.85 4.80
CA THR A 5 -8.51 1.06 6.25
C THR A 5 -7.36 0.31 6.90
N VAL A 6 -6.69 0.93 7.87
CA VAL A 6 -5.71 0.21 8.69
C VAL A 6 -6.47 -0.70 9.63
N GLU A 7 -6.40 -2.01 9.40
CA GLU A 7 -7.13 -2.98 10.22
C GLU A 7 -6.50 -3.16 11.61
N SER A 8 -5.17 -3.10 11.70
CA SER A 8 -4.44 -3.29 12.96
C SER A 8 -3.08 -2.58 12.95
N GLY A 9 -2.58 -2.26 14.14
CA GLY A 9 -1.26 -1.66 14.33
C GLY A 9 -1.16 -0.24 13.78
N ALA A 10 0.01 0.07 13.20
CA ALA A 10 0.30 1.35 12.60
C ALA A 10 1.15 1.18 11.33
N VAL A 11 0.95 2.08 10.37
CA VAL A 11 1.72 2.18 9.13
C VAL A 11 2.41 3.53 9.10
N ALA A 12 3.74 3.53 9.04
CA ALA A 12 4.55 4.75 9.01
C ALA A 12 5.23 4.95 7.66
N VAL A 13 5.49 6.21 7.29
CA VAL A 13 6.34 6.53 6.14
C VAL A 13 7.73 5.90 6.34
N ASN A 14 8.35 5.46 5.25
CA ASN A 14 9.60 4.72 5.15
C ASN A 14 9.60 3.32 5.77
N ALA A 15 8.47 2.85 6.32
CA ALA A 15 8.39 1.49 6.84
C ALA A 15 8.46 0.46 5.70
N PRO A 16 9.17 -0.66 5.87
CA PRO A 16 9.08 -1.77 4.93
C PRO A 16 7.65 -2.32 4.90
N ALA A 17 7.23 -2.73 3.71
CA ALA A 17 5.91 -3.24 3.45
C ALA A 17 5.95 -4.43 2.49
N THR A 18 4.84 -5.16 2.45
CA THR A 18 4.57 -6.19 1.45
C THR A 18 3.14 -6.01 0.98
N LEU A 19 2.97 -5.85 -0.32
CA LEU A 19 1.67 -5.86 -0.97
C LEU A 19 1.31 -7.31 -1.33
N LEU A 20 0.19 -7.79 -0.81
CA LEU A 20 -0.36 -9.11 -1.07
C LEU A 20 -1.53 -8.97 -2.05
N VAL A 21 -1.39 -9.55 -3.24
CA VAL A 21 -2.42 -9.56 -4.31
C VAL A 21 -2.57 -10.99 -4.83
N GLY A 22 -3.70 -11.62 -4.53
CA GLY A 22 -3.88 -13.06 -4.79
C GLY A 22 -2.75 -13.85 -4.11
N ASP A 23 -2.04 -14.66 -4.89
CA ASP A 23 -0.91 -15.48 -4.40
C ASP A 23 0.45 -14.75 -4.49
N ARG A 24 0.47 -13.48 -4.90
CA ARG A 24 1.72 -12.70 -5.06
C ARG A 24 2.00 -11.88 -3.82
N ALA A 25 3.27 -11.88 -3.42
CA ALA A 25 3.81 -11.01 -2.38
C ALA A 25 4.87 -10.09 -3.00
N LEU A 26 4.57 -8.80 -3.11
CA LEU A 26 5.44 -7.80 -3.69
C LEU A 26 6.11 -6.99 -2.57
N PRO A 27 7.43 -7.08 -2.40
CA PRO A 27 8.15 -6.28 -1.41
C PRO A 27 8.08 -4.80 -1.79
N ALA A 28 7.90 -3.94 -0.79
CA ALA A 28 7.72 -2.52 -1.01
C ALA A 28 8.23 -1.71 0.19
N GLN A 29 8.26 -0.39 0.03
CA GLN A 29 8.42 0.57 1.12
C GLN A 29 7.28 1.58 1.10
N VAL A 30 6.79 1.98 2.28
CA VAL A 30 5.78 3.04 2.39
C VAL A 30 6.41 4.38 2.04
N LYS A 31 6.14 4.90 0.86
CA LYS A 31 6.71 6.17 0.39
C LYS A 31 5.94 7.38 0.91
N ARG A 32 4.61 7.28 0.90
CA ARG A 32 3.73 8.40 1.26
C ARG A 32 2.40 7.90 1.80
N LEU A 33 1.84 8.67 2.71
CA LEU A 33 0.52 8.46 3.29
C LEU A 33 -0.37 9.68 2.99
N GLU A 34 -1.66 9.45 2.80
CA GLU A 34 -2.68 10.50 2.69
C GLU A 34 -3.96 10.11 3.42
N THR A 35 -4.67 11.10 3.95
CA THR A 35 -6.05 10.92 4.45
C THR A 35 -6.93 12.01 3.86
N ARG A 36 -8.25 11.82 3.92
CA ARG A 36 -9.20 12.89 3.54
C ARG A 36 -9.01 14.18 4.36
N LYS A 37 -8.58 14.05 5.63
CA LYS A 37 -8.46 15.17 6.57
C LYS A 37 -7.09 15.85 6.53
N ARG A 38 -6.04 15.13 6.13
CA ARG A 38 -4.65 15.59 6.18
C ARG A 38 -3.85 15.04 5.01
N ARG A 39 -3.14 15.93 4.32
CA ARG A 39 -2.11 15.57 3.34
C ARG A 39 -0.80 15.25 4.08
N ASN A 40 -0.13 14.18 3.66
CA ASN A 40 1.19 13.75 4.17
C ASN A 40 1.28 13.52 5.70
N PRO A 41 0.37 12.77 6.35
CA PRO A 41 0.64 12.25 7.69
C PRO A 41 1.90 11.38 7.70
N VAL A 42 2.63 11.38 8.82
CA VAL A 42 3.80 10.53 9.02
C VAL A 42 3.42 9.08 9.37
N MET A 43 2.19 8.87 9.85
CA MET A 43 1.69 7.59 10.31
C MET A 43 0.17 7.52 10.18
N LEU A 44 -0.35 6.34 9.88
CA LEU A 44 -1.75 5.94 10.02
C LEU A 44 -1.85 4.85 11.10
N ILE A 45 -2.91 4.87 11.91
CA ILE A 45 -3.15 3.89 12.98
C ILE A 45 -4.42 3.09 12.72
N ALA A 46 -4.60 1.98 13.44
CA ALA A 46 -5.80 1.16 13.35
C ALA A 46 -7.10 2.00 13.38
N GLY A 47 -7.99 1.74 12.41
CA GLY A 47 -9.22 2.49 12.20
C GLY A 47 -9.09 3.70 11.26
N ASP A 48 -7.88 4.18 10.96
CA ASP A 48 -7.70 5.25 9.98
C ASP A 48 -8.02 4.77 8.57
N VAL A 49 -8.70 5.64 7.81
CA VAL A 49 -8.95 5.46 6.38
C VAL A 49 -8.03 6.40 5.61
N GLY A 50 -7.24 5.84 4.70
CA GLY A 50 -6.23 6.59 3.98
C GLY A 50 -5.80 5.97 2.66
N ALA A 51 -4.83 6.62 2.03
CA ALA A 51 -4.14 6.15 0.85
C ALA A 51 -2.65 5.96 1.14
N ILE A 52 -2.06 4.93 0.55
CA ILE A 52 -0.64 4.57 0.68
C ILE A 52 -0.02 4.57 -0.72
N GLU A 53 1.08 5.30 -0.87
CA GLU A 53 2.01 5.14 -1.99
C GLU A 53 3.10 4.15 -1.58
N LEU A 54 3.31 3.14 -2.42
CA LEU A 54 4.37 2.15 -2.25
C LEU A 54 5.48 2.44 -3.24
N GLU A 55 6.72 2.40 -2.77
CA GLU A 55 7.92 2.35 -3.58
C GLU A 55 8.35 0.90 -3.78
N GLY A 56 8.86 0.56 -4.97
CA GLY A 56 9.25 -0.81 -5.34
C GLY A 56 8.12 -1.67 -5.91
N VAL A 57 6.94 -1.09 -6.17
CA VAL A 57 5.82 -1.74 -6.89
C VAL A 57 5.46 -0.88 -8.08
N ASP A 58 5.79 -1.35 -9.27
CA ASP A 58 5.45 -0.69 -10.53
C ASP A 58 4.10 -1.17 -11.06
N THR A 59 3.54 -0.45 -12.03
CA THR A 59 2.26 -0.81 -12.64
C THR A 59 2.28 -2.20 -13.28
N ASP A 60 3.44 -2.61 -13.78
CA ASP A 60 3.62 -3.88 -14.49
C ASP A 60 3.71 -5.09 -13.54
N ASP A 61 3.92 -4.84 -12.24
CA ASP A 61 3.87 -5.88 -11.21
C ASP A 61 2.43 -6.22 -10.81
N LEU A 62 1.48 -5.32 -11.11
CA LEU A 62 0.08 -5.44 -10.74
C LEU A 62 -0.70 -6.27 -11.78
N PRO A 63 -1.85 -6.85 -11.41
CA PRO A 63 -2.77 -7.43 -12.38
C PRO A 63 -3.13 -6.39 -13.44
N LEU A 64 -2.97 -6.76 -14.71
CA LEU A 64 -3.31 -5.92 -15.84
C LEU A 64 -4.48 -6.52 -16.62
N ARG A 65 -5.27 -5.66 -17.25
CA ARG A 65 -6.32 -6.04 -18.20
C ARG A 65 -6.27 -5.16 -19.45
N VAL A 66 -6.80 -5.68 -20.55
CA VAL A 66 -6.95 -4.92 -21.80
C VAL A 66 -8.18 -4.02 -21.70
N TYR A 67 -8.00 -2.74 -22.01
CA TYR A 67 -9.08 -1.77 -22.13
C TYR A 67 -8.83 -0.86 -23.34
N GLY A 68 -9.71 -0.90 -24.33
CA GLY A 68 -9.59 -0.07 -25.53
C GLY A 68 -8.28 -0.26 -26.32
N GLY A 69 -7.70 -1.46 -26.29
CA GLY A 69 -6.42 -1.77 -26.95
C GLY A 69 -5.18 -1.37 -26.14
N GLN A 70 -5.34 -0.87 -24.91
CA GLN A 70 -4.25 -0.53 -23.99
C GLN A 70 -4.24 -1.49 -22.80
N MET A 71 -3.06 -1.75 -22.23
CA MET A 71 -2.92 -2.45 -20.96
C MET A 71 -3.11 -1.45 -19.81
N ILE A 72 -4.05 -1.73 -18.91
CA ILE A 72 -4.30 -0.93 -17.71
C ILE A 72 -4.28 -1.81 -16.47
N VAL A 73 -4.07 -1.22 -15.30
CA VAL A 73 -4.21 -1.93 -14.03
C VAL A 73 -5.66 -2.43 -13.87
N ASP A 74 -5.79 -3.72 -13.58
CA ASP A 74 -7.06 -4.34 -13.22
C ASP A 74 -7.39 -4.06 -11.76
N THR A 75 -8.09 -2.95 -11.54
CA THR A 75 -8.53 -2.54 -10.20
C THR A 75 -9.52 -3.51 -9.56
N SER A 76 -10.23 -4.32 -10.36
CA SER A 76 -11.15 -5.32 -9.82
C SER A 76 -10.37 -6.49 -9.20
N ALA A 77 -9.30 -6.94 -9.86
CA ALA A 77 -8.39 -7.96 -9.34
C ALA A 77 -7.57 -7.50 -8.11
N LEU A 78 -7.48 -6.19 -7.87
CA LEU A 78 -6.85 -5.61 -6.68
C LEU A 78 -7.80 -5.50 -5.48
N THR A 79 -9.09 -5.79 -5.65
CA THR A 79 -10.04 -5.74 -4.54
C THR A 79 -9.71 -6.83 -3.52
N GLY A 80 -9.56 -6.44 -2.25
CA GLY A 80 -9.15 -7.35 -1.17
C GLY A 80 -7.64 -7.53 -1.04
N ALA A 81 -6.83 -6.80 -1.83
CA ALA A 81 -5.38 -6.76 -1.61
C ALA A 81 -5.05 -6.23 -0.21
N VAL A 82 -4.02 -6.80 0.42
CA VAL A 82 -3.61 -6.47 1.78
C VAL A 82 -2.20 -5.89 1.76
N ILE A 83 -1.99 -4.76 2.42
CA ILE A 83 -0.66 -4.20 2.67
C ILE A 83 -0.26 -4.54 4.10
N ARG A 84 0.80 -5.32 4.26
CA ARG A 84 1.41 -5.60 5.56
C ARG A 84 2.65 -4.74 5.71
N SER A 85 2.64 -3.82 6.65
CA SER A 85 3.83 -3.07 7.03
C SER A 85 4.37 -3.61 8.35
N ARG A 86 5.70 -3.74 8.44
CA ARG A 86 6.38 -4.01 9.71
C ARG A 86 7.09 -2.73 10.11
N GLN A 87 6.79 -2.20 11.29
CA GLN A 87 7.71 -1.26 11.90
C GLN A 87 8.96 -2.05 12.29
N SER A 88 10.12 -1.65 11.77
CA SER A 88 11.40 -2.15 12.27
C SER A 88 11.46 -1.79 13.75
N SER A 89 11.33 -2.78 14.62
CA SER A 89 11.48 -2.64 16.06
C SER A 89 12.97 -2.58 16.43
N ASP A 90 13.73 -1.69 15.78
CA ASP A 90 15.17 -1.49 16.04
C ASP A 90 15.50 -0.01 15.92
N GLY A 91 15.59 0.65 17.09
CA GLY A 91 15.93 2.07 17.22
C GLY A 91 15.92 2.56 18.67
N LEU A 92 16.20 1.67 19.64
CA LEU A 92 16.66 2.03 20.97
C LEU A 92 18.04 1.37 21.14
N GLY A 93 19.07 2.13 20.80
CA GLY A 93 20.48 1.84 21.00
C GLY A 93 21.23 3.15 21.12
#